data_AF-B8CAV0-F1
#
_entry.id   AF-B8CAV0-F1
#
_cell.length_a   1.000
_cell.length_b   1.000
_cell.length_c   1.000
_cell.angle_alpha   90.00
_cell.angle_beta   90.00
_cell.angle_gamma   90.00
#
_symmetry.space_group_name_H-M   'P 1'
#
loop_
_entity.id
_entity.type
_entity.pdbx_description
1 polymer ?
#
loop_
_entity_poly.entity_id
_entity_poly.type
_entity_poly.pdbx_seq_one_letter_code
_entity_poly.pdbx_strand_id
1 'polypeptide(L)'
;MIVANRFSVTIAIVSLVKTNTLVSATDAPTKSPTAPPTVYAGTSKWYVSYEDQVCKQDCEVADGSDCGGITRDSFTIANGLYATAEACCSARLSYLDVNYCEDRSLATPVGTGMYYADPSEGHCLKDAIPATAADGEGEAEPTDKLYASPETCCSAMSWIPSAYCLARSPTTSAAPVGYSGKWFVDYTDSVCKADCDPVTPFTGIPSDADASGAACEEATLQTYQYYDDAAACCKAHLGWIPSATCEAVSTTGVSASSTGTNKWYADYSDSQHCVKDCATGGSDATCGGILENVAGVTLFDDAESCCKQKFTWIDQDLCEALAGGTYTDKWYVSYQDNACVQDCEYVAADATTIMCGGNPDDSSSKLFATVEICCSTMLGWVDADMCKTVSEGGTVADPVGTNKWYAAYGDDLCVKDCATGGADDTCGGIVENTAGMSFFDDAAACCESKFAYVDKDLCAAISDPDPSDGVYTSKFYADTANNKCVQDCDVAGGDPCDGTPDDLSTRLYDTKETCCSSALGWLKSEVCIANTDGTAATGSDNWYVNWAESKCVQDCPEADGGNCGGIAESWDVLYSSSSACCERLSWVPASECTPTDDVIDG
;
A
#
# COMPACT_ATOMS: atom_id res chain seq x y z
N MET A 1 43.10 -16.08 -60.93
CA MET A 1 44.51 -16.50 -61.07
C MET A 1 44.58 -17.90 -60.49
N ILE A 2 44.51 -18.90 -61.38
CA ILE A 2 44.36 -20.33 -61.06
C ILE A 2 45.74 -20.94 -61.19
N VAL A 3 46.26 -21.57 -60.13
CA VAL A 3 47.45 -22.41 -60.20
C VAL A 3 47.07 -23.79 -59.68
N ALA A 4 46.88 -24.71 -60.63
CA ALA A 4 46.66 -26.13 -60.38
C ALA A 4 48.02 -26.81 -60.18
N ASN A 5 48.21 -27.50 -59.05
CA ASN A 5 49.39 -28.33 -58.82
C ASN A 5 48.98 -29.81 -58.87
N ARG A 6 49.49 -30.53 -59.86
CA ARG A 6 49.25 -31.96 -60.10
C ARG A 6 50.39 -32.75 -59.44
N PHE A 7 50.06 -33.62 -58.50
CA PHE A 7 50.96 -34.69 -58.05
C PHE A 7 50.59 -36.01 -58.74
N SER A 8 51.54 -36.56 -59.49
CA SER A 8 51.49 -37.89 -60.09
C SER A 8 51.91 -38.93 -59.05
N VAL A 9 51.07 -39.93 -58.80
CA VAL A 9 51.41 -41.12 -58.02
C VAL A 9 51.63 -42.29 -58.99
N THR A 10 52.82 -42.86 -58.94
CA THR A 10 53.28 -44.01 -59.72
C THR A 10 52.74 -45.29 -59.10
N ILE A 11 51.88 -46.03 -59.82
CA ILE A 11 51.40 -47.36 -59.44
C ILE A 11 52.40 -48.40 -59.95
N ALA A 12 53.05 -49.12 -59.04
CA ALA A 12 53.87 -50.29 -59.36
C ALA A 12 52.97 -51.55 -59.40
N ILE A 13 52.80 -52.11 -60.60
CA ILE A 13 52.11 -53.38 -60.83
C ILE A 13 53.13 -54.51 -60.62
N VAL A 14 53.04 -55.21 -59.49
CA VAL A 14 53.80 -56.47 -59.27
C VAL A 14 52.96 -57.63 -59.79
N SER A 15 53.39 -58.19 -60.91
CA SER A 15 52.80 -59.34 -61.57
C SER A 15 53.26 -60.63 -60.88
N LEU A 16 52.38 -61.31 -60.15
CA LEU A 16 52.64 -62.65 -59.60
C LEU A 16 52.51 -63.72 -60.69
N VAL A 17 53.64 -64.31 -61.07
CA VAL A 17 53.72 -65.49 -61.95
C VAL A 17 53.33 -66.72 -61.15
N LYS A 18 52.25 -67.38 -61.59
CA LYS A 18 51.70 -68.62 -61.01
C LYS A 18 52.46 -69.82 -61.58
N THR A 19 53.43 -70.37 -60.84
CA THR A 19 54.06 -71.65 -61.17
C THR A 19 53.22 -72.81 -60.63
N ASN A 20 52.44 -73.45 -61.51
CA ASN A 20 51.79 -74.72 -61.23
C ASN A 20 52.81 -75.86 -61.35
N THR A 21 53.36 -76.31 -60.23
CA THR A 21 54.05 -77.61 -60.13
C THR A 21 53.05 -78.67 -59.69
N LEU A 22 52.56 -79.46 -60.66
CA LEU A 22 51.83 -80.70 -60.42
C LEU A 22 52.81 -81.73 -59.83
N VAL A 23 52.66 -82.04 -58.55
CA VAL A 23 53.33 -83.18 -57.91
C VAL A 23 52.40 -84.38 -58.02
N SER A 24 52.85 -85.40 -58.75
CA SER A 24 52.16 -86.69 -58.88
C SER A 24 52.01 -87.38 -57.53
N ALA A 25 50.87 -88.04 -57.33
CA ALA A 25 50.60 -88.89 -56.18
C ALA A 25 51.62 -90.04 -56.11
N THR A 26 52.41 -90.05 -55.02
CA THR A 26 53.25 -91.18 -54.62
C THR A 26 52.43 -92.17 -53.78
N ASP A 27 52.75 -93.46 -53.95
CA ASP A 27 52.07 -94.63 -53.41
C ASP A 27 51.82 -94.63 -51.88
N ALA A 28 50.82 -95.43 -51.47
CA ALA A 28 50.45 -95.65 -50.08
C ALA A 28 51.62 -96.24 -49.26
N PRO A 29 51.92 -95.70 -48.06
CA PRO A 29 53.01 -96.20 -47.23
C PRO A 29 52.66 -97.55 -46.60
N THR A 30 53.43 -98.58 -46.92
CA THR A 30 53.30 -99.96 -46.40
C THR A 30 54.14 -100.22 -45.14
N LYS A 31 54.41 -99.20 -44.32
CA LYS A 31 55.10 -99.37 -43.02
C LYS A 31 54.40 -98.60 -41.91
N SER A 32 53.97 -99.31 -40.87
CA SER A 32 53.49 -98.71 -39.62
C SER A 32 54.55 -97.76 -39.03
N PRO A 33 54.18 -96.54 -38.61
CA PRO A 33 55.10 -95.63 -37.94
C PRO A 33 55.67 -96.29 -36.68
N THR A 34 57.00 -96.34 -36.57
CA THR A 34 57.71 -96.91 -35.43
C THR A 34 58.05 -95.86 -34.36
N ALA A 35 57.57 -94.62 -34.54
CA ALA A 35 57.59 -93.58 -33.53
C ALA A 35 56.16 -93.39 -32.98
N PRO A 36 55.97 -93.25 -31.66
CA PRO A 36 54.69 -92.83 -31.12
C PRO A 36 54.28 -91.51 -31.80
N PRO A 37 52.97 -91.28 -32.07
CA PRO A 37 52.54 -90.02 -32.66
C PRO A 37 53.09 -88.88 -31.81
N THR A 38 53.84 -87.97 -32.44
CA THR A 38 54.25 -86.72 -31.80
C THR A 38 52.99 -86.06 -31.30
N VAL A 39 52.85 -85.96 -29.97
CA VAL A 39 51.73 -85.26 -29.34
C VAL A 39 51.75 -83.84 -29.91
N TYR A 40 50.64 -83.41 -30.53
CA TYR A 40 50.53 -82.06 -31.06
C TYR A 40 50.66 -81.10 -29.88
N ALA A 41 51.76 -80.35 -29.82
CA ALA A 41 52.11 -79.51 -28.68
C ALA A 41 51.47 -78.10 -28.73
N GLY A 42 50.52 -77.88 -29.65
CA GLY A 42 50.03 -76.55 -29.99
C GLY A 42 50.91 -75.83 -31.00
N THR A 43 50.39 -74.77 -31.61
CA THR A 43 51.10 -73.93 -32.59
C THR A 43 51.71 -72.66 -31.98
N SER A 44 51.45 -72.39 -30.70
CA SER A 44 51.76 -71.13 -30.02
C SER A 44 51.13 -69.89 -30.66
N LYS A 45 50.18 -70.09 -31.58
CA LYS A 45 49.39 -69.04 -32.21
C LYS A 45 48.12 -68.79 -31.41
N TRP A 46 47.50 -67.64 -31.64
CA TRP A 46 46.30 -67.22 -30.96
C TRP A 46 45.06 -67.58 -31.76
N TYR A 47 44.00 -68.01 -31.07
CA TYR A 47 42.69 -68.26 -31.64
C TYR A 47 41.60 -67.60 -30.79
N VAL A 48 40.46 -67.31 -31.41
CA VAL A 48 39.34 -66.66 -30.73
C VAL A 48 38.53 -67.66 -29.89
N SER A 49 38.24 -67.30 -28.63
CA SER A 49 37.18 -67.91 -27.83
C SER A 49 35.99 -66.96 -27.80
N TYR A 50 34.92 -67.29 -28.54
CA TYR A 50 33.71 -66.45 -28.57
C TYR A 50 32.90 -66.54 -27.27
N GLU A 51 33.04 -67.63 -26.52
CA GLU A 51 32.36 -67.81 -25.22
C GLU A 51 32.94 -66.86 -24.18
N ASP A 52 34.27 -66.78 -24.11
CA ASP A 52 34.97 -65.93 -23.15
C ASP A 52 35.21 -64.50 -23.69
N GLN A 53 34.89 -64.26 -24.97
CA GLN A 53 35.18 -63.01 -25.70
C GLN A 53 36.65 -62.57 -25.63
N VAL A 54 37.57 -63.52 -25.64
CA VAL A 54 39.02 -63.27 -25.62
C VAL A 54 39.74 -64.13 -26.65
N CYS A 55 41.00 -63.82 -26.92
CA CYS A 55 41.89 -64.68 -27.69
C CYS A 55 42.71 -65.53 -26.73
N LYS A 56 42.97 -66.78 -27.11
CA LYS A 56 43.74 -67.73 -26.31
C LYS A 56 44.88 -68.32 -27.12
N GLN A 57 46.00 -68.62 -26.47
CA GLN A 57 47.14 -69.26 -27.14
C GLN A 57 46.92 -70.78 -27.27
N ASP A 58 47.23 -71.33 -28.46
CA ASP A 58 47.20 -72.76 -28.77
C ASP A 58 48.47 -73.45 -28.26
N CYS A 59 48.40 -74.04 -27.06
CA CYS A 59 49.51 -74.70 -26.38
C CYS A 59 49.06 -75.87 -25.47
N GLU A 60 50.00 -76.75 -25.15
CA GLU A 60 49.77 -78.03 -24.46
C GLU A 60 49.61 -77.94 -22.93
N VAL A 61 50.14 -76.90 -22.28
CA VAL A 61 50.23 -76.83 -20.80
C VAL A 61 49.75 -75.48 -20.27
N ALA A 62 48.79 -75.52 -19.33
CA ALA A 62 48.29 -74.37 -18.58
C ALA A 62 49.27 -73.93 -17.48
N ASP A 63 50.53 -73.68 -17.83
CA ASP A 63 51.60 -73.30 -16.89
C ASP A 63 51.63 -71.78 -16.60
N GLY A 64 50.45 -71.16 -16.50
CA GLY A 64 50.31 -69.73 -16.22
C GLY A 64 50.73 -68.78 -17.36
N SER A 65 51.03 -69.32 -18.54
CA SER A 65 51.04 -68.57 -19.80
C SER A 65 49.61 -68.44 -20.32
N ASP A 66 49.37 -67.55 -21.29
CA ASP A 66 48.06 -67.20 -21.90
C ASP A 66 47.37 -68.36 -22.67
N CYS A 67 47.55 -69.58 -22.19
CA CYS A 67 47.25 -70.84 -22.83
C CYS A 67 45.78 -71.22 -22.66
N GLY A 68 45.05 -71.29 -23.77
CA GLY A 68 43.67 -71.80 -23.80
C GLY A 68 43.53 -73.31 -23.93
N GLY A 69 44.66 -74.00 -24.01
CA GLY A 69 44.71 -75.40 -24.42
C GLY A 69 44.75 -75.56 -25.94
N ILE A 70 44.94 -76.80 -26.35
CA ILE A 70 45.14 -77.19 -27.74
C ILE A 70 43.80 -77.09 -28.52
N THR A 71 43.73 -76.23 -29.52
CA THR A 71 42.58 -76.22 -30.44
C THR A 71 42.73 -77.31 -31.50
N ARG A 72 41.77 -78.25 -31.52
CA ARG A 72 41.65 -79.29 -32.56
C ARG A 72 40.33 -79.21 -33.32
N ASP A 73 39.47 -78.27 -32.95
CA ASP A 73 38.18 -78.12 -33.58
C ASP A 73 38.35 -77.41 -34.93
N SER A 74 37.75 -77.99 -35.97
CA SER A 74 37.90 -77.49 -37.34
C SER A 74 37.34 -76.07 -37.51
N PHE A 75 36.42 -75.65 -36.63
CA PHE A 75 35.76 -74.35 -36.72
C PHE A 75 36.71 -73.22 -36.29
N THR A 76 37.37 -73.35 -35.14
CA THR A 76 38.37 -72.42 -34.63
C THR A 76 39.55 -72.32 -35.59
N ILE A 77 40.06 -73.45 -36.07
CA ILE A 77 41.16 -73.48 -37.06
C ILE A 77 40.74 -72.79 -38.37
N ALA A 78 39.50 -73.01 -38.84
CA ALA A 78 38.98 -72.32 -40.04
C ALA A 78 38.77 -70.82 -39.82
N ASN A 79 38.57 -70.38 -38.57
CA ASN A 79 38.54 -68.96 -38.20
C ASN A 79 39.94 -68.35 -38.05
N GLY A 80 40.99 -69.12 -38.31
CA GLY A 80 42.36 -68.64 -38.42
C GLY A 80 43.13 -68.66 -37.10
N LEU A 81 44.45 -68.81 -37.23
CA LEU A 81 45.41 -68.76 -36.13
C LEU A 81 46.33 -67.57 -36.35
N TYR A 82 46.40 -66.69 -35.35
CA TYR A 82 47.07 -65.38 -35.43
C TYR A 82 48.40 -65.40 -34.68
N ALA A 83 49.32 -64.52 -35.10
CA ALA A 83 50.65 -64.46 -34.48
C ALA A 83 50.63 -63.84 -33.08
N THR A 84 49.69 -62.93 -32.81
CA THR A 84 49.55 -62.18 -31.55
C THR A 84 48.09 -62.13 -31.11
N ALA A 85 47.85 -61.86 -29.82
CA ALA A 85 46.52 -61.61 -29.27
C ALA A 85 45.86 -60.40 -29.97
N GLU A 86 46.57 -59.27 -30.09
CA GLU A 86 46.13 -58.07 -30.82
C GLU A 86 45.61 -58.38 -32.24
N ALA A 87 46.34 -59.19 -33.01
CA ALA A 87 45.95 -59.57 -34.37
C ALA A 87 44.71 -60.47 -34.39
N CYS A 88 44.57 -61.34 -33.40
CA CYS A 88 43.36 -62.16 -33.22
C CYS A 88 42.15 -61.29 -32.86
N CYS A 89 42.30 -60.41 -31.87
CA CYS A 89 41.29 -59.47 -31.41
C CYS A 89 40.80 -58.58 -32.55
N SER A 90 41.73 -57.92 -33.26
CA SER A 90 41.41 -57.06 -34.40
C SER A 90 40.68 -57.79 -35.53
N ALA A 91 40.97 -59.07 -35.75
CA ALA A 91 40.39 -59.85 -36.84
C ALA A 91 39.03 -60.48 -36.51
N ARG A 92 38.81 -60.86 -35.25
CA ARG A 92 37.66 -61.70 -34.85
C ARG A 92 36.76 -61.11 -33.78
N LEU A 93 37.28 -60.19 -32.98
CA LEU A 93 36.57 -59.50 -31.92
C LEU A 93 36.60 -57.99 -32.15
N SER A 94 36.51 -57.55 -33.41
CA SER A 94 36.60 -56.14 -33.82
C SER A 94 35.48 -55.24 -33.28
N TYR A 95 34.49 -55.82 -32.61
CA TYR A 95 33.44 -55.09 -31.90
C TYR A 95 33.86 -54.69 -30.48
N LEU A 96 34.93 -55.29 -29.94
CA LEU A 96 35.59 -54.90 -28.71
C LEU A 96 36.70 -53.89 -29.02
N ASP A 97 37.08 -53.08 -28.03
CA ASP A 97 38.32 -52.33 -28.11
C ASP A 97 39.52 -53.31 -28.18
N VAL A 98 40.46 -53.04 -29.08
CA VAL A 98 41.59 -53.95 -29.30
C VAL A 98 42.47 -54.08 -28.06
N ASN A 99 42.65 -53.00 -27.30
CA ASN A 99 43.46 -53.01 -26.09
C ASN A 99 42.75 -53.78 -24.97
N TYR A 100 41.43 -53.60 -24.85
CA TYR A 100 40.60 -54.37 -23.91
C TYR A 100 40.73 -55.86 -24.18
N CYS A 101 40.49 -56.26 -25.43
CA CYS A 101 40.55 -57.67 -25.82
C CYS A 101 41.94 -58.27 -25.61
N GLU A 102 43.01 -57.52 -25.92
CA GLU A 102 44.37 -57.97 -25.71
C GLU A 102 44.70 -58.19 -24.23
N ASP A 103 44.38 -57.25 -23.34
CA ASP A 103 44.64 -57.40 -21.90
C ASP A 103 43.82 -58.55 -21.30
N ARG A 104 42.53 -58.66 -21.62
CA ARG A 104 41.67 -59.75 -21.11
C ARG A 104 42.05 -61.12 -21.69
N SER A 105 42.82 -61.17 -22.78
CA SER A 105 43.37 -62.40 -23.35
C SER A 105 44.58 -62.93 -22.58
N LEU A 106 45.15 -62.15 -21.65
CA LEU A 106 46.26 -62.58 -20.81
C LEU A 106 45.79 -63.54 -19.71
N ALA A 107 46.68 -64.44 -19.27
CA ALA A 107 46.42 -65.34 -18.15
C ALA A 107 46.23 -64.59 -16.82
N THR A 108 46.78 -63.38 -16.71
CA THR A 108 46.59 -62.48 -15.56
C THR A 108 46.41 -61.06 -16.09
N PRO A 109 45.18 -60.68 -16.45
CA PRO A 109 44.87 -59.31 -16.87
C PRO A 109 45.23 -58.32 -15.78
N VAL A 110 45.76 -57.16 -16.17
CA VAL A 110 46.12 -56.07 -15.24
C VAL A 110 45.34 -54.79 -15.51
N GLY A 111 44.50 -54.80 -16.54
CA GLY A 111 43.83 -53.62 -17.08
C GLY A 111 44.70 -52.89 -18.09
N THR A 112 44.04 -52.23 -19.04
CA THR A 112 44.69 -51.51 -20.15
C THR A 112 45.38 -50.23 -19.69
N GLY A 113 45.06 -49.72 -18.50
CA GLY A 113 45.49 -48.40 -18.02
C GLY A 113 44.90 -47.24 -18.81
N MET A 114 43.97 -47.51 -19.74
CA MET A 114 43.20 -46.52 -20.49
C MET A 114 41.95 -46.11 -19.72
N TYR A 115 41.26 -45.07 -20.16
CA TYR A 115 40.09 -44.52 -19.50
C TYR A 115 38.81 -44.97 -20.19
N TYR A 116 37.76 -45.23 -19.43
CA TYR A 116 36.40 -45.42 -19.92
C TYR A 116 35.43 -44.53 -19.16
N ALA A 117 34.30 -44.22 -19.79
CA ALA A 117 33.30 -43.35 -19.19
C ALA A 117 32.46 -44.14 -18.19
N ASP A 118 32.24 -43.59 -16.99
CA ASP A 118 31.16 -43.96 -16.09
C ASP A 118 30.03 -42.92 -16.22
N PRO A 119 28.99 -43.19 -17.03
CA PRO A 119 27.92 -42.23 -17.25
C PRO A 119 27.05 -42.01 -16.00
N SER A 120 27.09 -42.92 -15.03
CA SER A 120 26.26 -42.83 -13.82
C SER A 120 26.84 -41.85 -12.82
N GLU A 121 28.16 -41.79 -12.72
CA GLU A 121 28.89 -40.88 -11.84
C GLU A 121 29.53 -39.69 -12.58
N GLY A 122 29.39 -39.62 -13.92
CA GLY A 122 29.76 -38.45 -14.72
C GLY A 122 31.26 -38.22 -14.88
N HIS A 123 32.08 -39.24 -14.66
CA HIS A 123 33.53 -39.13 -14.75
C HIS A 123 34.11 -40.35 -15.47
N CYS A 124 35.43 -40.39 -15.61
CA CYS A 124 36.14 -41.45 -16.30
C CYS A 124 37.00 -42.24 -15.33
N LEU A 125 36.87 -43.55 -15.37
CA LEU A 125 37.65 -44.49 -14.59
C LEU A 125 38.81 -45.02 -15.43
N LYS A 126 39.94 -45.28 -14.78
CA LYS A 126 41.08 -45.95 -15.40
C LYS A 126 40.89 -47.46 -15.30
N ASP A 127 40.94 -48.15 -16.44
CA ASP A 127 40.83 -49.61 -16.52
C ASP A 127 42.02 -50.30 -15.86
N ALA A 128 41.79 -50.97 -14.73
CA ALA A 128 42.79 -51.65 -13.91
C ALA A 128 42.22 -52.93 -13.28
N ILE A 129 43.06 -53.97 -13.12
CA ILE A 129 42.72 -55.22 -12.44
C ILE A 129 43.86 -55.62 -11.47
N PRO A 130 43.59 -55.77 -10.15
CA PRO A 130 42.34 -55.42 -9.48
C PRO A 130 42.11 -53.91 -9.48
N ALA A 131 40.87 -53.49 -9.69
CA ALA A 131 40.51 -52.08 -9.61
C ALA A 131 40.47 -51.58 -8.17
N THR A 132 40.99 -50.37 -7.94
CA THR A 132 40.93 -49.66 -6.66
C THR A 132 40.05 -48.41 -6.82
N ALA A 133 38.77 -48.49 -6.45
CA ALA A 133 37.82 -47.39 -6.63
C ALA A 133 38.29 -46.06 -5.99
N ALA A 134 39.02 -46.13 -4.87
CA ALA A 134 39.59 -44.95 -4.20
C ALA A 134 40.65 -44.22 -5.05
N ASP A 135 41.26 -44.89 -6.02
CA ASP A 135 42.27 -44.34 -6.93
C ASP A 135 41.67 -43.93 -8.29
N GLY A 136 40.33 -43.95 -8.41
CA GLY A 136 39.55 -43.75 -9.65
C GLY A 136 39.84 -44.79 -10.72
N GLU A 137 40.09 -46.02 -10.26
CA GLU A 137 40.25 -47.20 -11.08
C GLU A 137 38.97 -48.02 -11.08
N GLY A 138 38.69 -48.68 -12.20
CA GLY A 138 37.56 -49.57 -12.39
C GLY A 138 37.89 -50.68 -13.38
N GLU A 139 37.10 -51.74 -13.40
CA GLU A 139 37.22 -52.78 -14.42
C GLU A 139 36.32 -52.41 -15.60
N ALA A 140 36.93 -52.11 -16.76
CA ALA A 140 36.16 -51.84 -17.96
C ALA A 140 35.37 -53.08 -18.40
N GLU A 141 34.19 -52.86 -18.98
CA GLU A 141 33.35 -53.91 -19.57
C GLU A 141 33.67 -54.09 -21.07
N PRO A 142 33.33 -55.24 -21.69
CA PRO A 142 33.60 -55.48 -23.12
C PRO A 142 33.00 -54.44 -24.08
N THR A 143 31.92 -53.78 -23.67
CA THR A 143 31.24 -52.76 -24.48
C THR A 143 31.79 -51.34 -24.26
N ASP A 144 32.69 -51.16 -23.29
CA ASP A 144 33.24 -49.85 -22.99
C ASP A 144 34.24 -49.43 -24.06
N LYS A 145 34.16 -48.15 -24.42
CA LYS A 145 35.13 -47.54 -25.31
C LYS A 145 36.28 -46.98 -24.49
N LEU A 146 37.49 -47.38 -24.85
CA LEU A 146 38.70 -46.94 -24.17
C LEU A 146 39.27 -45.67 -24.80
N TYR A 147 39.82 -44.81 -23.95
CA TYR A 147 40.39 -43.51 -24.28
C TYR A 147 41.79 -43.38 -23.69
N ALA A 148 42.72 -42.81 -24.44
CA ALA A 148 44.11 -42.70 -24.01
C ALA A 148 44.33 -41.73 -22.82
N SER A 149 43.34 -40.87 -22.55
CA SER A 149 43.43 -39.83 -21.52
C SER A 149 42.04 -39.49 -20.97
N PRO A 150 41.95 -38.99 -19.72
CA PRO A 150 40.68 -38.54 -19.16
C PRO A 150 40.10 -37.36 -19.95
N GLU A 151 40.92 -36.49 -20.55
CA GLU A 151 40.46 -35.39 -21.42
C GLU A 151 39.67 -35.90 -22.62
N THR A 152 40.19 -36.93 -23.30
CA THR A 152 39.50 -37.53 -24.44
C THR A 152 38.26 -38.31 -24.03
N CYS A 153 38.27 -38.93 -22.85
CA CYS A 153 37.11 -39.63 -22.30
C CYS A 153 35.99 -38.64 -21.90
N CYS A 154 36.32 -37.62 -21.11
CA CYS A 154 35.38 -36.57 -20.71
C CYS A 154 34.79 -35.82 -21.91
N SER A 155 35.60 -35.59 -22.96
CA SER A 155 35.11 -34.97 -24.19
C SER A 155 34.07 -35.82 -24.93
N ALA A 156 34.04 -37.14 -24.71
CA ALA A 156 33.01 -38.02 -25.25
C ALA A 156 31.68 -37.89 -24.49
N MET A 157 31.72 -37.50 -23.22
CA MET A 157 30.54 -37.21 -22.39
C MET A 157 30.10 -35.75 -22.52
N SER A 158 29.70 -35.34 -23.72
CA SER A 158 29.32 -33.94 -24.01
C SER A 158 28.18 -33.36 -23.15
N TRP A 159 27.41 -34.19 -22.44
CA TRP A 159 26.35 -33.77 -21.52
C TRP A 159 26.85 -33.47 -20.11
N ILE A 160 28.09 -33.84 -19.79
CA ILE A 160 28.75 -33.53 -18.51
C ILE A 160 29.72 -32.37 -18.74
N PRO A 161 29.71 -31.33 -17.90
CA PRO A 161 30.72 -30.28 -17.92
C PRO A 161 32.12 -30.88 -17.80
N SER A 162 33.02 -30.51 -18.71
CA SER A 162 34.38 -31.05 -18.73
C SER A 162 35.15 -30.81 -17.42
N ALA A 163 34.87 -29.70 -16.74
CA ALA A 163 35.47 -29.38 -15.45
C ALA A 163 35.08 -30.39 -14.35
N TYR A 164 33.80 -30.76 -14.27
CA TYR A 164 33.30 -31.77 -13.33
C TYR A 164 33.93 -33.13 -13.59
N CYS A 165 33.86 -33.57 -14.86
CA CYS A 165 34.38 -34.87 -15.25
C CYS A 165 35.88 -34.99 -14.99
N LEU A 166 36.69 -34.00 -15.40
CA LEU A 166 38.13 -34.06 -15.23
C LEU A 166 38.58 -34.03 -13.77
N ALA A 167 37.92 -33.23 -12.95
CA ALA A 167 38.19 -33.16 -11.51
C ALA A 167 38.00 -34.49 -10.79
N ARG A 168 37.10 -35.32 -11.31
CA ARG A 168 36.72 -36.62 -10.77
C ARG A 168 37.31 -37.79 -11.57
N SER A 169 38.14 -37.52 -12.59
CA SER A 169 38.83 -38.52 -13.41
C SER A 169 40.35 -38.47 -13.14
N PRO A 170 40.86 -39.21 -12.14
CA PRO A 170 42.25 -39.06 -11.71
C PRO A 170 43.26 -39.43 -12.81
N THR A 171 44.28 -38.59 -12.95
CA THR A 171 45.45 -38.82 -13.83
C THR A 171 46.58 -39.57 -13.12
N THR A 172 46.56 -39.58 -11.78
CA THR A 172 47.52 -40.28 -10.91
C THR A 172 46.83 -40.68 -9.60
N SER A 173 47.28 -41.76 -8.96
CA SER A 173 46.80 -42.25 -7.65
C SER A 173 47.10 -41.32 -6.46
N ALA A 174 47.54 -40.08 -6.70
CA ALA A 174 47.94 -39.11 -5.67
C ALA A 174 47.32 -37.72 -5.83
N ALA A 175 46.52 -37.48 -6.88
CA ALA A 175 45.78 -36.22 -7.00
C ALA A 175 44.55 -36.28 -6.08
N PRO A 176 44.23 -35.21 -5.32
CA PRO A 176 42.99 -35.18 -4.55
C PRO A 176 41.83 -35.27 -5.55
N VAL A 177 41.22 -36.45 -5.60
CA VAL A 177 40.01 -36.73 -6.34
C VAL A 177 38.92 -35.77 -5.87
N GLY A 178 38.24 -35.10 -6.80
CA GLY A 178 36.89 -34.60 -6.55
C GLY A 178 36.61 -33.13 -6.87
N TYR A 179 37.60 -32.26 -7.05
CA TYR A 179 37.34 -30.82 -7.04
C TYR A 179 37.87 -30.09 -8.26
N SER A 180 37.00 -29.39 -8.98
CA SER A 180 37.36 -28.66 -10.19
C SER A 180 38.09 -27.34 -9.93
N GLY A 181 38.01 -26.80 -8.71
CA GLY A 181 38.51 -25.46 -8.39
C GLY A 181 37.83 -24.39 -9.24
N LYS A 182 36.56 -24.62 -9.58
CA LYS A 182 35.71 -23.71 -10.35
C LYS A 182 34.49 -23.33 -9.53
N TRP A 183 33.86 -22.24 -9.92
CA TRP A 183 32.68 -21.71 -9.25
C TRP A 183 31.41 -22.26 -9.88
N PHE A 184 30.42 -22.61 -9.06
CA PHE A 184 29.06 -22.96 -9.48
C PHE A 184 28.04 -22.18 -8.64
N VAL A 185 26.83 -22.01 -9.15
CA VAL A 185 25.77 -21.28 -8.43
C VAL A 185 25.06 -22.19 -7.43
N ASP A 186 24.91 -21.71 -6.19
CA ASP A 186 23.94 -22.21 -5.24
C ASP A 186 22.77 -21.24 -5.14
N TYR A 187 21.63 -21.67 -5.69
CA TYR A 187 20.39 -20.89 -5.66
C TYR A 187 19.73 -20.86 -4.27
N THR A 188 20.08 -21.78 -3.37
CA THR A 188 19.53 -21.84 -2.01
C THR A 188 20.07 -20.69 -1.19
N ASP A 189 21.40 -20.56 -1.16
CA ASP A 189 22.09 -19.47 -0.46
C ASP A 189 22.15 -18.18 -1.31
N SER A 190 21.79 -18.25 -2.59
CA SER A 190 21.92 -17.14 -3.56
C SER A 190 23.35 -16.60 -3.65
N VAL A 191 24.32 -17.53 -3.68
CA VAL A 191 25.76 -17.25 -3.80
C VAL A 191 26.38 -18.17 -4.84
N CYS A 192 27.61 -17.86 -5.25
CA CYS A 192 28.44 -18.82 -5.97
C CYS A 192 29.36 -19.53 -4.96
N LYS A 193 29.48 -20.85 -5.09
CA LYS A 193 30.36 -21.70 -4.29
C LYS A 193 31.49 -22.22 -5.15
N ALA A 194 32.64 -22.46 -4.54
CA ALA A 194 33.80 -23.06 -5.19
C ALA A 194 33.78 -24.58 -4.98
N ASP A 195 33.88 -25.35 -6.07
CA ASP A 195 34.04 -26.81 -6.02
C ASP A 195 35.46 -27.15 -5.52
N CYS A 196 35.60 -27.18 -4.19
CA CYS A 196 36.82 -27.46 -3.43
C CYS A 196 36.53 -28.21 -2.13
N ASP A 197 37.57 -28.80 -1.54
CA ASP A 197 37.44 -29.58 -0.31
C ASP A 197 37.05 -28.67 0.86
N PRO A 198 35.89 -28.89 1.51
CA PRO A 198 35.48 -28.10 2.67
C PRO A 198 36.23 -28.50 3.94
N VAL A 199 37.10 -29.52 3.92
CA VAL A 199 37.87 -30.00 5.07
C VAL A 199 39.32 -29.52 5.01
N THR A 200 39.86 -29.10 6.15
CA THR A 200 41.26 -28.68 6.25
C THR A 200 42.24 -29.87 6.15
N PRO A 201 43.34 -29.76 5.38
CA PRO A 201 43.74 -28.63 4.56
C PRO A 201 42.88 -28.52 3.31
N PHE A 202 42.31 -27.33 3.07
CA PHE A 202 41.47 -27.08 1.91
C PHE A 202 42.28 -27.31 0.63
N THR A 203 41.84 -28.23 -0.22
CA THR A 203 42.47 -28.54 -1.51
C THR A 203 41.57 -28.08 -2.66
N GLY A 204 42.18 -27.68 -3.78
CA GLY A 204 41.44 -27.22 -4.96
C GLY A 204 40.85 -25.81 -4.87
N ILE A 205 41.28 -24.98 -3.92
CA ILE A 205 40.73 -23.62 -3.73
C ILE A 205 41.04 -22.73 -4.96
N PRO A 206 40.03 -22.07 -5.57
CA PRO A 206 40.25 -21.05 -6.59
C PRO A 206 41.07 -19.86 -6.08
N SER A 207 41.81 -19.17 -6.94
CA SER A 207 42.66 -18.05 -6.52
C SER A 207 41.92 -16.85 -5.94
N ASP A 208 40.64 -16.71 -6.26
CA ASP A 208 39.75 -15.64 -5.82
C ASP A 208 38.91 -16.02 -4.59
N ALA A 209 38.97 -17.27 -4.12
CA ALA A 209 38.35 -17.69 -2.87
C ALA A 209 39.25 -17.37 -1.65
N ASP A 210 38.64 -17.10 -0.51
CA ASP A 210 39.37 -16.86 0.74
C ASP A 210 40.05 -18.14 1.27
N ALA A 211 41.17 -17.94 1.97
CA ALA A 211 41.99 -19.01 2.54
C ALA A 211 41.32 -19.73 3.73
N SER A 212 40.19 -19.23 4.24
CA SER A 212 39.39 -19.87 5.29
C SER A 212 38.58 -21.08 4.81
N GLY A 213 38.48 -21.30 3.48
CA GLY A 213 37.69 -22.39 2.91
C GLY A 213 36.17 -22.21 3.03
N ALA A 214 35.70 -21.04 3.50
CA ALA A 214 34.27 -20.79 3.69
C ALA A 214 33.46 -20.76 2.38
N ALA A 215 34.12 -20.54 1.24
CA ALA A 215 33.51 -20.64 -0.09
C ALA A 215 33.49 -22.07 -0.64
N CYS A 216 34.19 -23.02 -0.01
CA CYS A 216 34.33 -24.39 -0.52
C CYS A 216 33.09 -25.23 -0.23
N GLU A 217 32.54 -25.81 -1.29
CA GLU A 217 31.47 -26.78 -1.23
C GLU A 217 31.64 -27.80 -2.35
N GLU A 218 31.44 -29.08 -2.03
CA GLU A 218 31.47 -30.12 -3.04
C GLU A 218 30.30 -29.98 -4.02
N ALA A 219 30.60 -29.92 -5.32
CA ALA A 219 29.56 -29.93 -6.34
C ALA A 219 28.84 -31.30 -6.38
N THR A 220 27.61 -31.34 -5.88
CA THR A 220 26.79 -32.56 -5.80
C THR A 220 26.08 -32.93 -7.11
N LEU A 221 25.99 -31.99 -8.07
CA LEU A 221 25.32 -32.22 -9.35
C LEU A 221 26.32 -32.16 -10.52
N GLN A 222 26.40 -33.26 -11.28
CA GLN A 222 27.18 -33.37 -12.51
C GLN A 222 26.69 -32.48 -13.67
N THR A 223 25.69 -31.61 -13.44
CA THR A 223 25.07 -30.75 -14.45
C THR A 223 25.27 -29.26 -14.19
N TYR A 224 25.99 -28.90 -13.13
CA TYR A 224 26.30 -27.50 -12.84
C TYR A 224 27.09 -26.84 -13.96
N GLN A 225 26.85 -25.54 -14.16
CA GLN A 225 27.73 -24.72 -14.99
C GLN A 225 28.87 -24.20 -14.13
N TYR A 226 30.08 -24.31 -14.66
CA TYR A 226 31.31 -23.96 -13.96
C TYR A 226 31.94 -22.70 -14.54
N TYR A 227 32.47 -21.86 -13.66
CA TYR A 227 33.04 -20.56 -13.97
C TYR A 227 34.45 -20.43 -13.41
N ASP A 228 35.28 -19.62 -14.07
CA ASP A 228 36.68 -19.42 -13.69
C ASP A 228 36.83 -18.58 -12.42
N ASP A 229 35.87 -17.68 -12.15
CA ASP A 229 35.85 -16.79 -10.99
C ASP A 229 34.42 -16.55 -10.48
N ALA A 230 34.29 -16.12 -9.23
CA ALA A 230 33.02 -15.86 -8.57
C ALA A 230 32.23 -14.75 -9.29
N ALA A 231 32.91 -13.72 -9.80
CA ALA A 231 32.29 -12.61 -10.50
C ALA A 231 31.55 -13.07 -11.78
N ALA A 232 32.15 -13.98 -12.56
CA ALA A 232 31.58 -14.56 -13.75
C ALA A 232 30.37 -15.43 -13.43
N CYS A 233 30.45 -16.26 -12.38
CA CYS A 233 29.32 -17.03 -11.89
C CYS A 233 28.15 -16.13 -11.46
N CYS A 234 28.43 -15.13 -10.62
CA CYS A 234 27.46 -14.15 -10.15
C CYS A 234 26.78 -13.41 -11.31
N LYS A 235 27.55 -12.96 -12.29
CA LYS A 235 27.03 -12.28 -13.48
C LYS A 235 26.13 -13.18 -14.33
N ALA A 236 26.45 -14.46 -14.44
CA ALA A 236 25.71 -15.40 -15.27
C ALA A 236 24.40 -15.86 -14.62
N HIS A 237 24.39 -16.10 -13.31
CA HIS A 237 23.26 -16.74 -12.62
C HIS A 237 22.56 -15.88 -11.59
N LEU A 238 23.22 -14.87 -11.01
CA LEU A 238 22.73 -14.07 -9.88
C LEU A 238 22.65 -12.58 -10.24
N GLY A 239 22.33 -12.26 -11.49
CA GLY A 239 22.31 -10.88 -12.02
C GLY A 239 21.28 -9.95 -11.35
N TRP A 240 20.40 -10.46 -10.49
CA TRP A 240 19.52 -9.66 -9.64
C TRP A 240 20.20 -9.14 -8.37
N ILE A 241 21.35 -9.71 -7.99
CA ILE A 241 22.20 -9.23 -6.90
C ILE A 241 23.25 -8.30 -7.50
N PRO A 242 23.53 -7.13 -6.89
CA PRO A 242 24.65 -6.29 -7.31
C PRO A 242 25.95 -7.11 -7.39
N SER A 243 26.61 -7.08 -8.55
CA SER A 243 27.76 -7.94 -8.85
C SER A 243 28.86 -7.94 -7.77
N ALA A 244 29.23 -6.77 -7.26
CA ALA A 244 30.23 -6.63 -6.20
C ALA A 244 29.79 -7.26 -4.86
N THR A 245 28.49 -7.19 -4.55
CA THR A 245 27.93 -7.81 -3.34
C THR A 245 27.93 -9.33 -3.47
N CYS A 246 27.48 -9.85 -4.61
CA CYS A 246 27.48 -11.28 -4.88
C CYS A 246 28.91 -11.86 -4.83
N GLU A 247 29.87 -11.20 -5.47
CA GLU A 247 31.28 -11.62 -5.47
C GLU A 247 31.86 -11.63 -4.06
N ALA A 248 31.64 -10.58 -3.27
CA ALA A 248 32.15 -10.49 -1.90
C ALA A 248 31.61 -11.63 -1.01
N VAL A 249 30.30 -11.86 -1.02
CA VAL A 249 29.67 -12.92 -0.22
C VAL A 249 30.13 -14.32 -0.68
N SER A 250 30.23 -14.52 -1.99
CA SER A 250 30.66 -15.80 -2.58
C SER A 250 32.12 -16.12 -2.25
N THR A 251 33.02 -15.13 -2.30
CA THR A 251 34.47 -15.34 -2.10
C THR A 251 34.86 -15.52 -0.64
N THR A 252 34.17 -14.87 0.29
CA THR A 252 34.51 -14.95 1.72
C THR A 252 33.67 -15.97 2.49
N GLY A 253 32.58 -16.49 1.92
CA GLY A 253 31.64 -17.39 2.60
C GLY A 253 30.97 -16.77 3.85
N VAL A 254 31.12 -15.46 4.01
CA VAL A 254 30.47 -14.68 5.05
C VAL A 254 29.19 -14.16 4.42
N SER A 255 28.02 -14.53 4.95
CA SER A 255 26.78 -13.82 4.65
C SER A 255 27.05 -12.32 4.72
N ALA A 256 26.43 -11.52 3.83
CA ALA A 256 26.57 -10.07 3.83
C ALA A 256 26.55 -9.58 5.28
N SER A 257 27.70 -9.05 5.70
CA SER A 257 28.14 -8.90 7.10
C SER A 257 27.02 -8.61 8.08
N SER A 258 27.10 -9.24 9.26
CA SER A 258 26.34 -8.97 10.50
C SER A 258 26.43 -7.52 11.04
N THR A 259 26.80 -6.56 10.20
CA THR A 259 26.97 -5.13 10.50
C THR A 259 26.11 -4.21 9.61
N GLY A 260 25.50 -4.73 8.52
CA GLY A 260 24.76 -3.94 7.51
C GLY A 260 25.67 -3.01 6.67
N THR A 261 25.16 -2.48 5.56
CA THR A 261 25.93 -1.61 4.63
C THR A 261 26.12 -0.17 5.13
N ASN A 262 25.46 0.22 6.23
CA ASN A 262 25.35 1.59 6.74
C ASN A 262 24.80 2.61 5.73
N LYS A 263 24.17 2.14 4.65
CA LYS A 263 23.47 2.98 3.68
C LYS A 263 21.99 3.09 4.03
N TRP A 264 21.36 4.13 3.53
CA TRP A 264 19.94 4.39 3.75
C TRP A 264 19.09 3.72 2.68
N TYR A 265 17.95 3.19 3.07
CA TYR A 265 16.94 2.65 2.17
C TYR A 265 15.54 3.08 2.63
N ALA A 266 14.59 3.05 1.70
CA ALA A 266 13.21 3.38 2.01
C ALA A 266 12.52 2.21 2.71
N ASP A 267 12.06 2.45 3.93
CA ASP A 267 11.13 1.58 4.63
C ASP A 267 9.70 2.07 4.37
N TYR A 268 8.93 1.25 3.66
CA TYR A 268 7.53 1.53 3.33
C TYR A 268 6.54 0.93 4.34
N SER A 269 7.01 0.54 5.53
CA SER A 269 6.17 0.19 6.68
C SER A 269 5.32 1.38 7.15
N ASP A 270 4.53 1.20 8.22
CA ASP A 270 3.55 2.20 8.69
C ASP A 270 4.14 3.61 8.89
N SER A 271 5.41 3.70 9.29
CA SER A 271 6.11 4.97 9.53
C SER A 271 6.75 5.59 8.28
N GLN A 272 6.70 4.93 7.11
CA GLN A 272 7.10 5.42 5.78
C GLN A 272 8.29 6.41 5.75
N HIS A 273 9.48 5.96 6.14
CA HIS A 273 10.68 6.83 6.20
C HIS A 273 11.92 6.08 5.74
N CYS A 274 13.04 6.80 5.64
CA CYS A 274 14.32 6.19 5.31
C CYS A 274 14.99 5.65 6.56
N VAL A 275 15.50 4.43 6.51
CA VAL A 275 16.23 3.79 7.60
C VAL A 275 17.58 3.29 7.13
N LYS A 276 18.51 3.10 8.06
CA LYS A 276 19.87 2.66 7.77
C LYS A 276 19.95 1.13 7.83
N ASP A 277 20.59 0.52 6.83
CA ASP A 277 20.92 -0.91 6.82
C ASP A 277 22.08 -1.18 7.78
N CYS A 278 21.75 -1.60 9.00
CA CYS A 278 22.70 -1.83 10.08
C CYS A 278 22.24 -2.91 11.05
N ALA A 279 23.17 -3.43 11.86
CA ALA A 279 22.86 -4.42 12.88
C ALA A 279 21.98 -3.85 14.01
N THR A 280 20.81 -4.44 14.21
CA THR A 280 19.93 -4.17 15.35
C THR A 280 20.59 -4.68 16.64
N GLY A 281 20.84 -3.78 17.60
CA GLY A 281 21.51 -4.09 18.88
C GLY A 281 22.29 -2.93 19.50
N GLY A 282 22.47 -1.83 18.78
CA GLY A 282 23.01 -0.56 19.30
C GLY A 282 21.92 0.46 19.68
N SER A 283 22.33 1.59 20.25
CA SER A 283 21.48 2.75 20.55
C SER A 283 21.22 3.66 19.34
N ASP A 284 21.40 3.16 18.11
CA ASP A 284 21.20 3.94 16.90
C ASP A 284 19.72 3.88 16.50
N ALA A 285 18.99 4.96 16.79
CA ALA A 285 17.56 5.09 16.45
C ALA A 285 17.31 5.10 14.93
N THR A 286 18.35 5.31 14.11
CA THR A 286 18.25 5.34 12.65
C THR A 286 18.31 3.95 12.01
N CYS A 287 18.44 2.88 12.81
CA CYS A 287 18.72 1.54 12.32
C CYS A 287 17.44 0.76 11.96
N GLY A 288 17.30 0.39 10.69
CA GLY A 288 16.17 -0.38 10.16
C GLY A 288 16.34 -1.90 10.21
N GLY A 289 17.49 -2.38 10.68
CA GLY A 289 17.87 -3.79 10.58
C GLY A 289 18.73 -4.09 9.36
N ILE A 290 19.26 -5.32 9.32
CA ILE A 290 20.09 -5.79 8.20
C ILE A 290 19.16 -6.22 7.08
N LEU A 291 19.36 -5.68 5.88
CA LEU A 291 18.65 -6.14 4.69
C LEU A 291 19.08 -7.58 4.36
N GLU A 292 18.20 -8.55 4.64
CA GLU A 292 18.39 -9.96 4.25
C GLU A 292 18.45 -10.14 2.72
N ASN A 293 17.87 -9.19 1.98
CA ASN A 293 17.93 -9.14 0.52
C ASN A 293 18.01 -7.69 0.03
N VAL A 294 19.12 -7.32 -0.62
CA VAL A 294 19.33 -5.99 -1.21
C VAL A 294 18.84 -5.88 -2.66
N ALA A 295 18.37 -6.98 -3.27
CA ALA A 295 17.92 -6.99 -4.66
C ALA A 295 16.66 -6.12 -4.83
N GLY A 296 16.72 -5.15 -5.73
CA GLY A 296 15.62 -4.20 -5.99
C GLY A 296 15.54 -3.04 -5.00
N VAL A 297 16.35 -3.03 -3.94
CA VAL A 297 16.42 -1.93 -2.97
C VAL A 297 17.45 -0.91 -3.45
N THR A 298 17.03 0.36 -3.58
CA THR A 298 17.95 1.46 -3.86
C THR A 298 18.57 1.94 -2.56
N LEU A 299 19.90 1.86 -2.46
CA LEU A 299 20.66 2.34 -1.30
C LEU A 299 21.20 3.76 -1.55
N PHE A 300 21.15 4.60 -0.52
CA PHE A 300 21.56 6.01 -0.53
C PHE A 300 22.65 6.28 0.50
N ASP A 301 23.48 7.30 0.25
CA ASP A 301 24.58 7.66 1.15
C ASP A 301 24.09 8.43 2.40
N ASP A 302 22.95 9.11 2.30
CA ASP A 302 22.34 9.91 3.36
C ASP A 302 20.80 9.84 3.32
N ALA A 303 20.17 10.18 4.45
CA ALA A 303 18.71 10.17 4.62
C ALA A 303 18.02 11.19 3.70
N GLU A 304 18.60 12.39 3.52
CA GLU A 304 18.09 13.45 2.64
C GLU A 304 17.88 12.93 1.21
N SER A 305 18.92 12.32 0.64
CA SER A 305 18.89 11.76 -0.72
C SER A 305 17.87 10.64 -0.87
N CYS A 306 17.73 9.80 0.17
CA CYS A 306 16.73 8.74 0.23
C CYS A 306 15.32 9.32 0.25
N CYS A 307 15.03 10.23 1.19
CA CYS A 307 13.74 10.87 1.37
C CYS A 307 13.29 11.61 0.11
N LYS A 308 14.19 12.41 -0.46
CA LYS A 308 13.92 13.18 -1.68
C LYS A 308 13.60 12.32 -2.90
N GLN A 309 14.18 11.12 -3.02
CA GLN A 309 13.91 10.24 -4.15
C GLN A 309 12.74 9.27 -3.92
N LYS A 310 12.56 8.77 -2.69
CA LYS A 310 11.60 7.69 -2.41
C LYS A 310 10.30 8.16 -1.79
N PHE A 311 10.29 9.29 -1.09
CA PHE A 311 9.14 9.78 -0.33
C PHE A 311 8.72 11.20 -0.78
N THR A 312 8.64 11.43 -2.09
CA THR A 312 8.27 12.75 -2.66
C THR A 312 6.88 13.27 -2.27
N TRP A 313 6.04 12.45 -1.66
CA TRP A 313 4.71 12.82 -1.14
C TRP A 313 4.70 13.19 0.34
N ILE A 314 5.79 12.92 1.06
CA ILE A 314 5.99 13.28 2.47
C ILE A 314 6.74 14.62 2.50
N ASP A 315 6.45 15.48 3.48
CA ASP A 315 7.24 16.70 3.69
C ASP A 315 8.71 16.32 3.88
N GLN A 316 9.61 16.96 3.15
CA GLN A 316 11.02 16.55 3.12
C GLN A 316 11.62 16.56 4.54
N ASP A 317 11.34 17.61 5.31
CA ASP A 317 11.88 17.75 6.66
C ASP A 317 11.29 16.69 7.60
N LEU A 318 10.02 16.30 7.41
CA LEU A 318 9.39 15.21 8.18
C LEU A 318 10.07 13.87 7.92
N CYS A 319 10.30 13.53 6.65
CA CYS A 319 10.95 12.28 6.30
C CYS A 319 12.37 12.20 6.89
N GLU A 320 13.12 13.30 6.83
CA GLU A 320 14.47 13.40 7.41
C GLU A 320 14.44 13.31 8.93
N ALA A 321 13.47 13.96 9.58
CA ALA A 321 13.29 13.90 11.03
C ALA A 321 13.00 12.47 11.50
N LEU A 322 12.05 11.78 10.86
CA LEU A 322 11.72 10.37 11.13
C LEU A 322 12.93 9.46 10.91
N ALA A 323 13.66 9.65 9.79
CA ALA A 323 14.87 8.91 9.49
C ALA A 323 15.97 9.10 10.55
N GLY A 324 16.06 10.30 11.12
CA GLY A 324 17.00 10.63 12.19
C GLY A 324 16.55 10.21 13.59
N GLY A 325 15.29 9.80 13.79
CA GLY A 325 14.69 9.66 15.12
C GLY A 325 14.63 11.00 15.86
N THR A 326 14.31 12.06 15.13
CA THR A 326 14.26 13.46 15.60
C THR A 326 12.93 14.11 15.22
N TYR A 327 12.80 15.40 15.51
CA TYR A 327 11.58 16.18 15.28
C TYR A 327 11.89 17.40 14.40
N THR A 328 10.90 17.88 13.64
CA THR A 328 11.06 19.04 12.75
C THR A 328 10.88 20.39 13.44
N ASP A 329 10.32 20.41 14.65
CA ASP A 329 9.83 21.62 15.35
C ASP A 329 8.78 22.41 14.56
N LYS A 330 8.15 21.82 13.53
CA LYS A 330 7.06 22.42 12.76
C LYS A 330 5.70 22.05 13.35
N TRP A 331 4.67 22.79 12.96
CA TRP A 331 3.30 22.59 13.44
C TRP A 331 2.48 21.75 12.47
N TYR A 332 1.65 20.86 12.99
CA TYR A 332 0.66 20.08 12.24
C TYR A 332 -0.67 20.05 12.98
N VAL A 333 -1.76 19.74 12.27
CA VAL A 333 -3.10 19.80 12.84
C VAL A 333 -3.42 18.55 13.68
N SER A 334 -3.91 18.75 14.89
CA SER A 334 -4.68 17.75 15.64
C SER A 334 -6.17 18.07 15.49
N TYR A 335 -6.85 17.30 14.63
CA TYR A 335 -8.28 17.46 14.44
C TYR A 335 -9.12 17.04 15.65
N GLN A 336 -8.60 16.16 16.49
CA GLN A 336 -9.28 15.73 17.72
C GLN A 336 -9.31 16.86 18.75
N ASP A 337 -8.21 17.61 18.85
CA ASP A 337 -8.06 18.69 19.83
C ASP A 337 -8.47 20.06 19.29
N ASN A 338 -8.84 20.16 18.01
CA ASN A 338 -9.08 21.43 17.31
C ASN A 338 -7.92 22.42 17.48
N ALA A 339 -6.70 21.89 17.49
CA ALA A 339 -5.47 22.63 17.71
C ALA A 339 -4.42 22.23 16.68
N CYS A 340 -3.38 23.04 16.57
CA CYS A 340 -2.15 22.66 15.92
C CYS A 340 -1.13 22.29 16.98
N VAL A 341 -0.53 21.12 16.87
CA VAL A 341 0.52 20.65 17.77
C VAL A 341 1.86 20.72 17.05
N GLN A 342 2.93 20.85 17.81
CA GLN A 342 4.29 20.92 17.28
C GLN A 342 4.89 19.50 17.23
N ASP A 343 5.53 19.19 16.11
CA ASP A 343 6.39 18.01 15.94
C ASP A 343 7.65 18.23 16.78
N CYS A 344 7.57 17.84 18.05
CA CYS A 344 8.63 17.89 19.05
C CYS A 344 8.41 16.82 20.12
N GLU A 345 9.44 16.60 20.95
CA GLU A 345 9.38 15.59 22.02
C GLU A 345 8.34 15.97 23.07
N TYR A 346 7.32 15.14 23.22
CA TYR A 346 6.32 15.31 24.28
C TYR A 346 6.82 14.73 25.60
N VAL A 347 7.02 15.60 26.60
CA VAL A 347 7.41 15.21 27.96
C VAL A 347 6.26 15.51 28.93
N ALA A 348 5.50 14.49 29.31
CA ALA A 348 4.31 14.64 30.15
C ALA A 348 4.54 15.34 31.51
N ALA A 349 5.78 15.39 32.00
CA ALA A 349 6.14 16.06 33.26
C ALA A 349 6.65 17.50 33.09
N ASP A 350 6.79 17.98 31.85
CA ASP A 350 7.29 19.32 31.53
C ASP A 350 6.20 20.16 30.86
N ALA A 351 5.72 21.17 31.58
CA ALA A 351 4.70 22.08 31.09
C ALA A 351 5.17 22.92 29.89
N THR A 352 6.48 22.96 29.59
CA THR A 352 7.02 23.66 28.41
C THR A 352 6.91 22.85 27.11
N THR A 353 6.64 21.54 27.19
CA THR A 353 6.41 20.67 26.02
C THR A 353 4.93 20.38 25.78
N ILE A 354 4.02 21.12 26.43
CA ILE A 354 2.58 20.88 26.33
C ILE A 354 2.03 21.10 24.91
N MET A 355 2.75 21.89 24.09
CA MET A 355 2.46 22.10 22.67
C MET A 355 2.96 20.97 21.77
N CYS A 356 3.79 20.05 22.29
CA CYS A 356 4.37 18.96 21.50
C CYS A 356 3.37 17.82 21.33
N GLY A 357 3.11 17.42 20.08
CA GLY A 357 2.27 16.28 19.73
C GLY A 357 3.05 14.98 19.48
N GLY A 358 4.38 15.03 19.52
CA GLY A 358 5.23 13.99 18.94
C GLY A 358 5.29 14.08 17.41
N ASN A 359 5.80 13.04 16.76
CA ASN A 359 5.74 12.97 15.30
C ASN A 359 4.28 12.76 14.83
N PRO A 360 3.90 13.31 13.67
CA PRO A 360 2.59 13.04 13.09
C PRO A 360 2.40 11.53 12.82
N ASP A 361 1.26 10.98 13.26
CA ASP A 361 0.88 9.59 13.00
C ASP A 361 0.68 9.31 11.49
N ASP A 362 0.28 10.33 10.74
CA ASP A 362 0.11 10.28 9.28
C ASP A 362 1.28 11.00 8.61
N SER A 363 2.10 10.26 7.86
CA SER A 363 3.25 10.79 7.13
C SER A 363 2.88 11.76 6.00
N SER A 364 1.61 11.84 5.61
CA SER A 364 1.09 12.84 4.68
C SER A 364 0.68 14.16 5.35
N SER A 365 0.86 14.27 6.67
CA SER A 365 0.56 15.49 7.43
C SER A 365 1.32 16.69 6.88
N LYS A 366 0.59 17.76 6.60
CA LYS A 366 1.18 19.03 6.19
C LYS A 366 1.81 19.70 7.41
N LEU A 367 3.09 20.03 7.28
CA LEU A 367 3.83 20.77 8.29
C LEU A 367 3.85 22.26 7.98
N PHE A 368 3.75 23.08 9.02
CA PHE A 368 3.70 24.53 8.94
C PHE A 368 4.79 25.15 9.81
N ALA A 369 5.41 26.22 9.32
CA ALA A 369 6.49 26.89 10.06
C ALA A 369 6.00 27.57 11.36
N THR A 370 4.73 27.97 11.44
CA THR A 370 4.16 28.61 12.62
C THR A 370 2.75 28.10 12.91
N VAL A 371 2.34 28.20 14.17
CA VAL A 371 1.00 27.83 14.65
C VAL A 371 -0.10 28.63 13.95
N GLU A 372 0.12 29.93 13.66
CA GLU A 372 -0.85 30.78 12.99
C GLU A 372 -1.18 30.30 11.58
N ILE A 373 -0.14 29.88 10.83
CA ILE A 373 -0.32 29.37 9.47
C ILE A 373 -1.06 28.03 9.53
N CYS A 374 -0.71 27.16 10.47
CA CYS A 374 -1.41 25.90 10.66
C CYS A 374 -2.90 26.12 10.98
N CYS A 375 -3.22 26.92 12.00
CA CYS A 375 -4.58 27.20 12.44
C CYS A 375 -5.43 27.81 11.31
N SER A 376 -4.93 28.86 10.67
CA SER A 376 -5.67 29.54 9.59
C SER A 376 -5.85 28.69 8.33
N THR A 377 -4.95 27.75 8.06
CA THR A 377 -5.02 26.89 6.87
C THR A 377 -5.87 25.63 7.10
N MET A 378 -5.70 24.97 8.25
CA MET A 378 -6.26 23.65 8.50
C MET A 378 -7.55 23.68 9.32
N LEU A 379 -7.76 24.72 10.13
CA LEU A 379 -8.86 24.83 11.09
C LEU A 379 -9.69 26.11 10.84
N GLY A 380 -10.06 26.37 9.59
CA GLY A 380 -10.84 27.56 9.22
C GLY A 380 -12.26 27.66 9.82
N TRP A 381 -12.71 26.62 10.54
CA TRP A 381 -13.96 26.62 11.31
C TRP A 381 -13.76 27.01 12.79
N VAL A 382 -12.51 27.07 13.25
CA VAL A 382 -12.13 27.51 14.59
C VAL A 382 -11.61 28.94 14.47
N ASP A 383 -11.92 29.80 15.44
CA ASP A 383 -11.29 31.11 15.52
C ASP A 383 -9.76 30.95 15.61
N ALA A 384 -9.03 31.70 14.78
CA ALA A 384 -7.58 31.51 14.63
C ALA A 384 -6.81 31.85 15.92
N ASP A 385 -7.27 32.83 16.69
CA ASP A 385 -6.65 33.21 17.97
C ASP A 385 -6.97 32.19 19.07
N MET A 386 -8.18 31.62 19.04
CA MET A 386 -8.55 30.51 19.93
C MET A 386 -7.72 29.26 19.64
N CYS A 387 -7.62 28.87 18.36
CA CYS A 387 -6.79 27.73 17.94
C CYS A 387 -5.35 27.92 18.39
N LYS A 388 -4.76 29.10 18.14
CA LYS A 388 -3.41 29.41 18.58
C LYS A 388 -3.25 29.28 20.10
N THR A 389 -4.19 29.83 20.87
CA THR A 389 -4.14 29.79 22.34
C THR A 389 -4.13 28.35 22.86
N VAL A 390 -5.01 27.49 22.34
CA VAL A 390 -5.06 26.07 22.71
C VAL A 390 -3.75 25.36 22.29
N SER A 391 -3.28 25.63 21.07
CA SER A 391 -2.07 25.05 20.49
C SER A 391 -0.80 25.34 21.29
N GLU A 392 -0.68 26.55 21.85
CA GLU A 392 0.47 26.97 22.67
C GLU A 392 0.35 26.53 24.14
N GLY A 393 -0.61 25.66 24.48
CA GLY A 393 -0.83 25.20 25.86
C GLY A 393 -1.49 26.22 26.77
N GLY A 394 -2.03 27.30 26.20
CA GLY A 394 -2.86 28.23 26.91
C GLY A 394 -4.18 27.57 27.31
N THR A 395 -4.60 27.77 28.56
CA THR A 395 -6.01 27.57 28.90
C THR A 395 -6.78 28.70 28.24
N VAL A 396 -7.68 28.38 27.31
CA VAL A 396 -8.72 29.33 26.91
C VAL A 396 -9.42 29.72 28.21
N ALA A 397 -9.35 30.99 28.60
CA ALA A 397 -10.22 31.48 29.66
C ALA A 397 -11.66 31.09 29.27
N ASP A 398 -12.45 30.58 30.22
CA ASP A 398 -13.85 30.17 30.04
C ASP A 398 -14.47 31.01 28.93
N PRO A 399 -14.99 30.40 27.84
CA PRO A 399 -15.34 31.14 26.64
C PRO A 399 -16.25 32.30 27.02
N VAL A 400 -15.67 33.50 27.04
CA VAL A 400 -16.41 34.73 27.20
C VAL A 400 -17.12 34.84 25.87
N GLY A 401 -18.36 34.35 25.81
CA GLY A 401 -19.20 34.46 24.63
C GLY A 401 -19.10 35.87 24.04
N THR A 402 -19.31 36.00 22.74
CA THR A 402 -19.02 37.24 21.99
C THR A 402 -19.78 38.46 22.51
N ASN A 403 -20.75 38.29 23.41
CA ASN A 403 -21.69 39.30 23.91
C ASN A 403 -22.50 39.94 22.78
N LYS A 404 -22.57 39.28 21.63
CA LYS A 404 -23.41 39.64 20.49
C LYS A 404 -24.69 38.83 20.50
N TRP A 405 -25.69 39.32 19.78
CA TRP A 405 -27.02 38.73 19.70
C TRP A 405 -27.11 37.76 18.52
N TYR A 406 -27.77 36.63 18.72
CA TYR A 406 -28.08 35.65 17.67
C TYR A 406 -29.53 35.15 17.80
N ALA A 407 -30.09 34.65 16.70
CA ALA A 407 -31.47 34.17 16.65
C ALA A 407 -31.61 32.78 17.30
N ALA A 408 -32.44 32.70 18.34
CA ALA A 408 -32.97 31.47 18.92
C ALA A 408 -34.29 31.12 18.24
N TYR A 409 -34.23 30.43 17.11
CA TYR A 409 -35.41 30.07 16.30
C TYR A 409 -36.44 29.18 17.02
N GLY A 410 -36.10 28.57 18.16
CA GLY A 410 -37.06 27.80 18.95
C GLY A 410 -38.12 28.68 19.61
N ASP A 411 -37.74 29.89 19.98
CA ASP A 411 -38.57 30.85 20.72
C ASP A 411 -38.89 32.11 19.90
N ASP A 412 -38.40 32.19 18.65
CA ASP A 412 -38.49 33.36 17.77
C ASP A 412 -37.93 34.66 18.40
N LEU A 413 -36.95 34.50 19.30
CA LEU A 413 -36.29 35.59 20.02
C LEU A 413 -34.80 35.67 19.67
N CYS A 414 -34.19 36.80 20.01
CA CYS A 414 -32.76 36.99 19.94
C CYS A 414 -32.17 36.88 21.35
N VAL A 415 -31.08 36.12 21.48
CA VAL A 415 -30.40 35.90 22.76
C VAL A 415 -28.92 36.24 22.63
N LYS A 416 -28.29 36.58 23.75
CA LYS A 416 -26.89 36.96 23.81
C LYS A 416 -26.00 35.72 23.92
N ASP A 417 -24.93 35.70 23.11
CA ASP A 417 -23.85 34.72 23.23
C ASP A 417 -22.97 35.07 24.43
N CYS A 418 -23.24 34.43 25.56
CA CYS A 418 -22.56 34.67 26.83
C CYS A 418 -22.55 33.41 27.70
N ALA A 419 -21.70 33.42 28.73
CA ALA A 419 -21.59 32.33 29.68
C ALA A 419 -22.86 32.21 30.56
N THR A 420 -23.51 31.04 30.53
CA THR A 420 -24.64 30.71 31.40
C THR A 420 -24.18 30.57 32.85
N GLY A 421 -24.87 31.21 33.80
CA GLY A 421 -24.53 31.16 35.23
C GLY A 421 -24.51 32.52 35.94
N GLY A 422 -24.69 33.62 35.19
CA GLY A 422 -24.95 34.96 35.72
C GLY A 422 -26.45 35.26 35.90
N ALA A 423 -26.75 36.48 36.36
CA ALA A 423 -28.12 37.01 36.47
C ALA A 423 -28.60 37.72 35.17
N ASP A 424 -27.96 37.43 34.03
CA ASP A 424 -28.34 38.00 32.75
C ASP A 424 -29.39 37.10 32.08
N ASP A 425 -30.65 37.48 32.21
CA ASP A 425 -31.79 36.75 31.63
C ASP A 425 -31.82 36.80 30.10
N THR A 426 -30.98 37.64 29.47
CA THR A 426 -30.83 37.71 28.00
C THR A 426 -29.86 36.64 27.45
N CYS A 427 -29.24 35.85 28.34
CA CYS A 427 -28.17 34.94 27.96
C CYS A 427 -28.66 33.62 27.37
N GLY A 428 -28.34 33.39 26.09
CA GLY A 428 -28.69 32.16 25.36
C GLY A 428 -27.69 31.01 25.53
N GLY A 429 -26.59 31.24 26.26
CA GLY A 429 -25.46 30.32 26.31
C GLY A 429 -24.43 30.56 25.21
N ILE A 430 -23.29 29.92 25.39
CA ILE A 430 -22.13 30.08 24.51
C ILE A 430 -22.37 29.28 23.24
N VAL A 431 -22.22 29.94 22.10
CA VAL A 431 -22.28 29.30 20.79
C VAL A 431 -20.93 28.64 20.50
N GLU A 432 -20.84 27.32 20.69
CA GLU A 432 -19.60 26.56 20.45
C GLU A 432 -19.20 26.46 18.97
N ASN A 433 -20.15 26.67 18.05
CA ASN A 433 -19.91 26.65 16.60
C ASN A 433 -20.53 27.89 15.93
N THR A 434 -19.68 28.84 15.56
CA THR A 434 -20.10 30.10 14.93
C THR A 434 -20.25 29.99 13.41
N ALA A 435 -19.90 28.85 12.81
CA ALA A 435 -19.91 28.68 11.37
C ALA A 435 -21.34 28.81 10.80
N GLY A 436 -21.54 29.79 9.92
CA GLY A 436 -22.84 30.07 9.29
C GLY A 436 -23.82 30.86 10.17
N MET A 437 -23.42 31.22 11.39
CA MET A 437 -24.23 32.07 12.26
C MET A 437 -24.03 33.55 11.95
N SER A 438 -25.08 34.35 12.15
CA SER A 438 -25.01 35.81 12.08
C SER A 438 -25.16 36.38 13.47
N PHE A 439 -24.19 37.19 13.88
CA PHE A 439 -24.18 37.89 15.14
C PHE A 439 -24.48 39.38 14.92
N PHE A 440 -25.25 39.97 15.82
CA PHE A 440 -25.71 41.35 15.77
C PHE A 440 -25.26 42.13 17.00
N ASP A 441 -25.12 43.44 16.87
CA ASP A 441 -24.66 44.29 17.97
C ASP A 441 -25.75 44.57 19.01
N ASP A 442 -27.03 44.44 18.64
CA ASP A 442 -28.19 44.59 19.52
C ASP A 442 -29.34 43.64 19.12
N ALA A 443 -30.28 43.43 20.05
CA ALA A 443 -31.43 42.56 19.86
C ALA A 443 -32.37 43.04 18.73
N ALA A 444 -32.54 44.35 18.58
CA ALA A 444 -33.41 44.93 17.57
C ALA A 444 -32.93 44.63 16.14
N ALA A 445 -31.63 44.78 15.88
CA ALA A 445 -31.01 44.43 14.60
C ALA A 445 -31.10 42.93 14.30
N CYS A 446 -30.97 42.10 15.34
CA CYS A 446 -31.17 40.65 15.21
C CYS A 446 -32.62 40.31 14.83
N CYS A 447 -33.60 40.84 15.56
CA CYS A 447 -35.02 40.61 15.31
C CYS A 447 -35.44 41.07 13.91
N GLU A 448 -35.06 42.28 13.51
CA GLU A 448 -35.36 42.83 12.17
C GLU A 448 -34.74 41.98 11.05
N SER A 449 -33.54 41.45 11.26
CA SER A 449 -32.85 40.66 10.24
C SER A 449 -33.33 39.21 10.15
N LYS A 450 -33.72 38.59 11.27
CA LYS A 450 -33.93 37.13 11.34
C LYS A 450 -35.40 36.74 11.37
N PHE A 451 -36.27 37.59 11.89
CA PHE A 451 -37.67 37.27 12.11
C PHE A 451 -38.59 38.25 11.37
N ALA A 452 -38.59 38.19 10.04
CA ALA A 452 -39.45 39.06 9.22
C ALA A 452 -40.97 38.80 9.39
N TYR A 453 -41.35 37.73 10.09
CA TYR A 453 -42.74 37.32 10.34
C TYR A 453 -43.26 37.68 11.74
N VAL A 454 -42.38 38.15 12.64
CA VAL A 454 -42.78 38.67 13.96
C VAL A 454 -42.74 40.20 13.95
N ASP A 455 -43.42 40.82 14.90
CA ASP A 455 -43.27 42.26 15.13
C ASP A 455 -41.89 42.53 15.74
N LYS A 456 -41.07 43.30 15.01
CA LYS A 456 -39.66 43.53 15.37
C LYS A 456 -39.51 44.27 16.69
N ASP A 457 -40.47 45.13 17.05
CA ASP A 457 -40.40 45.94 18.26
C ASP A 457 -40.76 45.05 19.47
N LEU A 458 -41.73 44.15 19.31
CA LEU A 458 -42.11 43.14 20.30
C LEU A 458 -40.98 42.12 20.55
N CYS A 459 -40.39 41.57 19.47
CA CYS A 459 -39.24 40.68 19.57
C CYS A 459 -38.07 41.33 20.31
N ALA A 460 -37.75 42.60 19.99
CA ALA A 460 -36.66 43.32 20.64
C ALA A 460 -36.92 43.55 22.14
N ALA A 461 -38.14 43.97 22.51
CA ALA A 461 -38.52 44.24 23.90
C ALA A 461 -38.48 42.98 24.78
N ILE A 462 -38.82 41.81 24.22
CA ILE A 462 -38.76 40.53 24.95
C ILE A 462 -37.33 39.98 24.99
N SER A 463 -36.56 40.17 23.92
CA SER A 463 -35.17 39.72 23.82
C SER A 463 -34.22 40.49 24.75
N ASP A 464 -34.43 41.80 24.89
CA ASP A 464 -33.60 42.70 25.71
C ASP A 464 -34.49 43.62 26.56
N PRO A 465 -35.15 43.09 27.62
CA PRO A 465 -36.06 43.87 28.44
C PRO A 465 -35.34 45.00 29.17
N ASP A 466 -35.91 46.21 29.08
CA ASP A 466 -35.38 47.36 29.81
C ASP A 466 -35.61 47.13 31.32
N PRO A 467 -34.57 47.24 32.18
CA PRO A 467 -34.71 47.01 33.62
C PRO A 467 -35.69 47.96 34.33
N SER A 468 -35.98 49.13 33.73
CA SER A 468 -36.91 50.14 34.24
C SER A 468 -38.33 49.99 33.67
N ASP A 469 -38.45 49.58 32.41
CA ASP A 469 -39.72 49.60 31.68
C ASP A 469 -40.28 48.19 31.40
N GLY A 470 -39.56 47.10 31.68
CA GLY A 470 -40.03 45.73 31.48
C GLY A 470 -40.00 45.27 30.01
N VAL A 471 -40.83 44.28 29.68
CA VAL A 471 -40.95 43.66 28.32
C VAL A 471 -41.95 44.40 27.41
N TYR A 472 -42.27 45.67 27.70
CA TYR A 472 -43.34 46.41 27.03
C TYR A 472 -42.81 47.39 25.96
N THR A 473 -43.54 47.53 24.85
CA THR A 473 -43.21 48.49 23.77
C THR A 473 -43.92 49.84 23.89
N SER A 474 -44.91 49.96 24.79
CA SER A 474 -45.85 51.11 24.87
C SER A 474 -46.67 51.35 23.59
N LYS A 475 -46.70 50.40 22.66
CA LYS A 475 -47.50 50.47 21.42
C LYS A 475 -48.88 49.85 21.63
N PHE A 476 -49.76 50.05 20.67
CA PHE A 476 -51.13 49.53 20.71
C PHE A 476 -51.28 48.29 19.84
N TYR A 477 -52.10 47.33 20.29
CA TYR A 477 -52.54 46.18 19.54
C TYR A 477 -54.05 45.99 19.66
N ALA A 478 -54.64 45.26 18.73
CA ALA A 478 -56.09 45.14 18.63
C ALA A 478 -56.63 44.02 19.51
N ASP A 479 -57.45 44.38 20.48
CA ASP A 479 -58.35 43.46 21.16
C ASP A 479 -59.66 43.37 20.35
N THR A 480 -59.63 42.45 19.38
CA THR A 480 -60.76 42.21 18.48
C THR A 480 -62.00 41.67 19.21
N ALA A 481 -61.84 41.04 20.38
CA ALA A 481 -62.95 40.50 21.15
C ALA A 481 -63.73 41.60 21.87
N ASN A 482 -63.04 42.62 22.38
CA ASN A 482 -63.65 43.75 23.09
C ASN A 482 -63.78 45.02 22.25
N ASN A 483 -63.52 44.95 20.93
CA ASN A 483 -63.69 46.07 20.01
C ASN A 483 -62.90 47.33 20.44
N LYS A 484 -61.70 47.13 20.99
CA LYS A 484 -60.80 48.21 21.43
C LYS A 484 -59.36 47.92 21.03
N CYS A 485 -58.56 48.96 20.97
CA CYS A 485 -57.11 48.82 20.95
C CYS A 485 -56.58 48.95 22.38
N VAL A 486 -55.74 48.03 22.80
CA VAL A 486 -55.09 48.03 24.11
C VAL A 486 -53.61 48.33 23.94
N GLN A 487 -52.99 48.87 24.99
CA GLN A 487 -51.59 49.22 24.99
C GLN A 487 -50.76 48.11 25.62
N ASP A 488 -49.66 47.77 24.96
CA ASP A 488 -48.60 46.92 25.47
C ASP A 488 -47.82 47.68 26.56
N CYS A 489 -48.28 47.53 27.79
CA CYS A 489 -47.74 48.11 29.01
C CYS A 489 -48.17 47.30 30.24
N ASP A 490 -47.59 47.62 31.40
CA ASP A 490 -47.96 47.02 32.68
C ASP A 490 -49.46 47.17 32.96
N VAL A 491 -50.14 46.04 33.14
CA VAL A 491 -51.57 45.95 33.46
C VAL A 491 -51.95 46.71 34.73
N ALA A 492 -51.00 46.97 35.64
CA ALA A 492 -51.22 47.81 36.81
C ALA A 492 -51.51 49.28 36.47
N GLY A 493 -51.20 49.71 35.24
CA GLY A 493 -51.48 51.06 34.72
C GLY A 493 -52.96 51.37 34.50
N GLY A 494 -53.82 50.35 34.44
CA GLY A 494 -55.25 50.50 34.09
C GLY A 494 -55.44 50.77 32.60
N ASP A 495 -56.71 50.90 32.14
CA ASP A 495 -57.00 51.17 30.72
C ASP A 495 -56.19 52.39 30.23
N PRO A 496 -55.52 52.30 29.06
CA PRO A 496 -55.65 51.26 28.05
C PRO A 496 -54.68 50.06 28.16
N CYS A 497 -53.91 49.89 29.25
CA CYS A 497 -52.93 48.82 29.41
C CYS A 497 -53.55 47.43 29.59
N ASP A 498 -53.12 46.45 28.79
CA ASP A 498 -53.61 45.06 28.85
C ASP A 498 -52.49 44.00 28.80
N GLY A 499 -51.25 44.41 29.04
CA GLY A 499 -50.08 43.52 29.07
C GLY A 499 -49.42 43.33 27.70
N THR A 500 -48.35 42.55 27.68
CA THR A 500 -47.63 42.21 26.45
C THR A 500 -48.32 41.08 25.70
N PRO A 501 -48.49 41.18 24.37
CA PRO A 501 -49.02 40.07 23.57
C PRO A 501 -48.13 38.82 23.67
N ASP A 502 -48.73 37.66 23.96
CA ASP A 502 -48.03 36.36 23.98
C ASP A 502 -47.58 35.91 22.57
N ASP A 503 -48.29 36.36 21.52
CA ASP A 503 -47.99 36.03 20.13
C ASP A 503 -47.10 37.13 19.52
N LEU A 504 -45.84 36.79 19.24
CA LEU A 504 -44.85 37.70 18.64
C LEU A 504 -45.27 38.19 17.24
N SER A 505 -46.21 37.55 16.56
CA SER A 505 -46.76 38.01 15.28
C SER A 505 -47.85 39.08 15.43
N THR A 506 -48.23 39.42 16.67
CA THR A 506 -49.18 40.48 16.97
C THR A 506 -48.66 41.81 16.45
N ARG A 507 -49.36 42.37 15.46
CA ARG A 507 -49.00 43.65 14.87
C ARG A 507 -49.21 44.79 15.86
N LEU A 508 -48.15 45.55 16.12
CA LEU A 508 -48.19 46.72 16.96
C LEU A 508 -48.38 48.00 16.13
N TYR A 509 -48.94 49.03 16.78
CA TYR A 509 -49.23 50.34 16.18
C TYR A 509 -48.77 51.45 17.14
N ASP A 510 -48.12 52.49 16.61
CA ASP A 510 -47.58 53.58 17.44
C ASP A 510 -48.65 54.38 18.20
N THR A 511 -49.90 54.35 17.75
CA THR A 511 -51.00 55.14 18.31
C THR A 511 -52.32 54.35 18.29
N LYS A 512 -53.19 54.61 19.28
CA LYS A 512 -54.53 54.02 19.32
C LYS A 512 -55.36 54.38 18.10
N GLU A 513 -55.20 55.58 17.53
CA GLU A 513 -55.89 56.02 16.31
C GLU A 513 -55.50 55.15 15.11
N THR A 514 -54.21 54.84 14.96
CA THR A 514 -53.72 54.00 13.86
C THR A 514 -54.13 52.54 14.07
N CYS A 515 -54.09 52.05 15.30
CA CYS A 515 -54.58 50.73 15.64
C CYS A 515 -56.08 50.59 15.31
N CYS A 516 -56.92 51.51 15.77
CA CYS A 516 -58.36 51.48 15.57
C CYS A 516 -58.73 51.54 14.08
N SER A 517 -58.08 52.43 13.32
CA SER A 517 -58.37 52.58 11.89
C SER A 517 -57.84 51.42 11.03
N SER A 518 -56.72 50.80 11.41
CA SER A 518 -56.07 49.76 10.60
C SER A 518 -56.50 48.34 10.96
N ALA A 519 -56.61 48.05 12.26
CA ALA A 519 -56.89 46.70 12.76
C ALA A 519 -58.38 46.47 13.01
N LEU A 520 -59.13 47.52 13.38
CA LEU A 520 -60.55 47.48 13.72
C LEU A 520 -61.39 48.33 12.77
N GLY A 521 -61.03 48.39 11.49
CA GLY A 521 -61.66 49.28 10.50
C GLY A 521 -63.15 49.00 10.20
N TRP A 522 -63.73 47.95 10.79
CA TRP A 522 -65.19 47.74 10.77
C TRP A 522 -65.92 48.59 11.80
N LEU A 523 -65.23 49.13 12.82
CA LEU A 523 -65.77 50.09 13.78
C LEU A 523 -65.48 51.51 13.30
N LYS A 524 -66.34 52.45 13.68
CA LYS A 524 -65.97 53.87 13.62
C LYS A 524 -64.76 54.10 14.53
N SER A 525 -63.78 54.86 14.05
CA SER A 525 -62.55 55.09 14.78
C SER A 525 -62.82 55.73 16.15
N GLU A 526 -63.81 56.63 16.24
CA GLU A 526 -64.21 57.29 17.47
C GLU A 526 -64.79 56.30 18.50
N VAL A 527 -65.54 55.29 18.04
CA VAL A 527 -66.11 54.24 18.90
C VAL A 527 -65.00 53.35 19.45
N CYS A 528 -64.08 52.92 18.59
CA CYS A 528 -62.92 52.13 19.02
C CYS A 528 -62.05 52.91 20.03
N ILE A 529 -61.76 54.19 19.77
CA ILE A 529 -60.98 55.03 20.69
C ILE A 529 -61.71 55.21 22.02
N ALA A 530 -63.04 55.44 22.00
CA ALA A 530 -63.82 55.54 23.23
C ALA A 530 -63.77 54.25 24.05
N ASN A 531 -63.90 53.08 23.40
CA ASN A 531 -63.75 51.77 24.06
C ASN A 531 -62.33 51.57 24.62
N THR A 532 -61.29 52.00 23.90
CA THR A 532 -59.89 51.99 24.36
C THR A 532 -59.69 52.83 25.60
N ASP A 533 -60.28 54.03 25.65
CA ASP A 533 -60.13 54.97 26.77
C ASP A 533 -61.06 54.65 27.96
N GLY A 534 -61.90 53.61 27.85
CA GLY A 534 -62.91 53.28 28.87
C GLY A 534 -63.98 54.37 29.01
N THR A 535 -64.25 55.14 27.96
CA THR A 535 -65.20 56.25 27.94
C THR A 535 -66.44 55.93 27.09
N ALA A 536 -67.54 56.61 27.36
CA ALA A 536 -68.72 56.50 26.50
C ALA A 536 -68.48 57.22 25.17
N ALA A 537 -68.74 56.54 24.05
CA ALA A 537 -68.74 57.18 22.74
C ALA A 537 -69.79 58.31 22.72
N THR A 538 -69.41 59.51 22.32
CA THR A 538 -70.27 60.71 22.35
C THR A 538 -71.10 60.90 21.09
N GLY A 539 -70.86 60.11 20.04
CA GLY A 539 -71.49 60.28 18.73
C GLY A 539 -71.02 61.56 18.02
N SER A 540 -71.39 61.73 16.76
CA SER A 540 -71.00 62.91 15.96
C SER A 540 -72.04 64.04 15.94
N ASP A 541 -73.17 63.87 16.64
CA ASP A 541 -74.37 64.72 16.59
C ASP A 541 -75.01 64.84 15.19
N ASN A 542 -74.52 64.10 14.20
CA ASN A 542 -75.14 64.01 12.88
C ASN A 542 -76.33 63.03 12.89
N TRP A 543 -77.07 62.98 11.79
CA TRP A 543 -78.30 62.20 11.68
C TRP A 543 -78.08 60.96 10.82
N TYR A 544 -78.68 59.84 11.20
CA TYR A 544 -78.68 58.63 10.38
C TYR A 544 -80.07 57.99 10.36
N VAL A 545 -80.28 57.11 9.37
CA VAL A 545 -81.55 56.40 9.21
C VAL A 545 -81.56 55.21 10.16
N ASN A 546 -82.42 55.25 11.18
CA ASN A 546 -82.79 54.04 11.90
C ASN A 546 -83.81 53.27 11.04
N TRP A 547 -83.31 52.25 10.34
CA TRP A 547 -84.11 51.44 9.42
C TRP A 547 -85.19 50.61 10.10
N ALA A 548 -85.00 50.23 11.37
CA ALA A 548 -85.99 49.46 12.13
C ALA A 548 -87.22 50.31 12.46
N GLU A 549 -87.00 51.59 12.78
CA GLU A 549 -88.08 52.54 13.08
C GLU A 549 -88.58 53.31 11.86
N SER A 550 -87.85 53.24 10.73
CA SER A 550 -88.07 54.07 9.55
C SER A 550 -88.09 55.57 9.87
N LYS A 551 -87.15 56.01 10.73
CA LYS A 551 -86.98 57.38 11.19
C LYS A 551 -85.53 57.84 11.11
N CYS A 552 -85.33 59.15 11.09
CA CYS A 552 -84.01 59.74 11.25
C CYS A 552 -83.77 60.09 12.72
N VAL A 553 -82.68 59.54 13.24
CA VAL A 553 -82.26 59.71 14.63
C VAL A 553 -80.86 60.32 14.67
N GLN A 554 -80.52 60.94 15.78
CA GLN A 554 -79.23 61.57 15.98
C GLN A 554 -78.21 60.55 16.50
N ASP A 555 -76.99 60.62 15.97
CA ASP A 555 -75.80 59.87 16.37
C ASP A 555 -75.27 60.43 17.69
N CYS A 556 -75.86 59.95 18.78
CA CYS A 556 -75.53 60.27 20.18
C CYS A 556 -76.02 59.15 21.12
N PRO A 557 -75.44 59.01 22.33
CA PRO A 557 -75.87 58.03 23.32
C PRO A 557 -77.38 58.03 23.57
N GLU A 558 -78.03 56.86 23.56
CA GLU A 558 -79.47 56.76 23.88
C GLU A 558 -79.81 57.35 25.27
N ALA A 559 -78.84 57.31 26.20
CA ALA A 559 -78.97 57.86 27.54
C ALA A 559 -79.15 59.39 27.58
N ASP A 560 -78.71 60.10 26.53
CA ASP A 560 -78.84 61.56 26.44
C ASP A 560 -80.30 61.98 26.11
N GLY A 561 -81.13 61.02 25.71
CA GLY A 561 -82.56 61.23 25.45
C GLY A 561 -82.84 62.11 24.23
N GLY A 562 -84.07 62.61 24.12
CA GLY A 562 -84.49 63.43 22.98
C GLY A 562 -84.48 62.66 21.66
N ASN A 563 -83.65 63.10 20.72
CA ASN A 563 -83.57 62.56 19.36
C ASN A 563 -82.46 61.52 19.17
N CYS A 564 -81.72 61.19 20.22
CA CYS A 564 -80.62 60.22 20.17
C CYS A 564 -81.14 58.82 19.88
N GLY A 565 -80.65 58.22 18.79
CA GLY A 565 -81.00 56.85 18.39
C GLY A 565 -79.94 55.82 18.70
N GLY A 566 -78.92 56.21 19.46
CA GLY A 566 -77.71 55.43 19.68
C GLY A 566 -76.56 55.90 18.80
N ILE A 567 -75.42 55.24 18.99
CA ILE A 567 -74.20 55.52 18.22
C ILE A 567 -74.35 54.90 16.85
N ALA A 568 -74.23 55.73 15.81
CA ALA A 568 -74.35 55.30 14.44
C ALA A 568 -73.22 54.34 14.08
N GLU A 569 -73.54 53.27 13.36
CA GLU A 569 -72.59 52.25 12.93
C GLU A 569 -71.67 52.77 11.82
N SER A 570 -70.57 52.06 11.55
CA SER A 570 -69.60 52.47 10.52
C SER A 570 -70.17 52.53 9.10
N TRP A 571 -71.23 51.77 8.83
CA TRP A 571 -71.94 51.77 7.55
C TRP A 571 -73.10 52.78 7.49
N ASP A 572 -73.43 53.46 8.58
CA ASP A 572 -74.49 54.45 8.58
C ASP A 572 -74.04 55.72 7.87
N VAL A 573 -74.86 56.15 6.91
CA VAL A 573 -74.65 57.42 6.22
C VAL A 573 -75.11 58.54 7.15
N LEU A 574 -74.16 59.38 7.54
CA LEU A 574 -74.40 60.54 8.38
C LEU A 574 -74.80 61.77 7.55
N TYR A 575 -75.84 62.45 8.00
CA TYR A 575 -76.38 63.66 7.41
C TYR A 575 -76.29 64.81 8.41
N SER A 576 -75.95 66.01 7.96
CA SER A 576 -75.81 67.17 8.83
C SER A 576 -77.14 67.72 9.39
N SER A 577 -78.29 67.16 9.00
CA SER A 577 -79.61 67.53 9.51
C SER A 577 -80.62 66.39 9.38
N SER A 578 -81.62 66.37 10.25
CA SER A 578 -82.73 65.41 10.22
C SER A 578 -83.52 65.45 8.91
N SER A 579 -83.72 66.65 8.34
CA SER A 579 -84.41 66.83 7.06
C SER A 579 -83.67 66.19 5.90
N ALA A 580 -82.35 66.37 5.82
CA ALA A 580 -81.51 65.76 4.78
C ALA A 580 -81.46 64.23 4.92
N CYS A 581 -81.43 63.72 6.16
CA CYS A 581 -81.56 62.29 6.40
C CYS A 581 -82.92 61.75 5.89
N CYS A 582 -84.02 62.47 6.15
CA CYS A 582 -85.37 62.02 5.78
C CYS A 582 -85.64 61.99 4.28
N GLU A 583 -84.91 62.75 3.48
CA GLU A 583 -84.97 62.60 2.01
C GLU A 583 -84.60 61.20 1.54
N ARG A 584 -83.84 60.43 2.36
CA ARG A 584 -83.52 59.03 2.09
C ARG A 584 -84.72 58.08 2.26
N LEU A 585 -85.71 58.48 3.04
CA LEU A 585 -86.91 57.72 3.38
C LEU A 585 -88.13 58.24 2.60
N SER A 586 -88.04 58.26 1.25
CA SER A 586 -89.05 58.91 0.39
C SER A 586 -90.48 58.34 0.46
N TRP A 587 -90.67 57.20 1.13
CA TRP A 587 -91.97 56.56 1.35
C TRP A 587 -92.59 56.90 2.71
N VAL A 588 -91.85 57.59 3.59
CA VAL A 588 -92.32 58.05 4.90
C VAL A 588 -92.60 59.56 4.80
N PRO A 589 -93.78 60.05 5.25
CA PRO A 589 -94.03 61.49 5.33
C PRO A 589 -92.96 62.18 6.18
N ALA A 590 -92.47 63.35 5.74
CA ALA A 590 -91.40 64.07 6.45
C ALA A 590 -91.72 64.28 7.95
N SER A 591 -92.98 64.58 8.27
CA SER A 591 -93.49 64.76 9.64
C SER A 591 -93.44 63.51 10.52
N GLU A 592 -93.34 62.31 9.93
CA GLU A 592 -93.24 61.03 10.63
C GLU A 592 -91.79 60.53 10.72
N CYS A 593 -90.90 61.11 9.91
CA CYS A 593 -89.49 60.73 9.80
C CYS A 593 -88.56 61.63 10.62
N THR A 594 -88.82 62.94 10.67
CA THR A 594 -88.08 63.87 11.52
C THR A 594 -88.68 63.85 12.92
N PRO A 595 -87.87 63.95 13.99
CA PRO A 595 -88.43 64.14 15.32
C PRO A 595 -89.29 65.40 15.38
N THR A 596 -90.43 65.31 16.05
CA THR A 596 -91.27 66.48 16.31
C THR A 596 -90.57 67.34 17.34
N ASP A 597 -90.33 68.62 17.02
CA ASP A 597 -89.92 69.63 18.00
C ASP A 597 -91.07 69.84 19.01
N ASP A 598 -91.26 68.91 19.94
CA ASP A 598 -92.05 69.15 21.13
C ASP A 598 -91.22 70.06 22.03
N VAL A 599 -91.44 71.36 21.83
CA VAL A 599 -91.05 72.44 22.75
C VAL A 599 -91.56 72.07 24.14
N ILE A 600 -90.68 71.58 25.01
CA ILE A 600 -90.91 71.59 26.45
C ILE A 600 -90.81 73.05 26.90
N ASP A 601 -91.97 73.69 27.04
CA ASP A 601 -92.14 74.88 27.87
C ASP A 601 -92.87 74.41 29.14
N GLY A 602 -92.15 74.30 30.26
CA GLY A 602 -92.66 73.83 31.55
C GLY A 602 -91.58 73.48 32.56
#